data_AF-A0AA43HUM5-F1
#
_entry.id   AF-A0AA43HUM5-F1
#
_cell.length_a   1.000
_cell.length_b   1.000
_cell.length_c   1.000
_cell.angle_alpha   90.00
_cell.angle_beta   90.00
_cell.angle_gamma   90.00
#
_symmetry.space_group_name_H-M   'P 1'
#
loop_
_entity.id
_entity.type
_entity.pdbx_description
1 polymer ?
#
loop_
_entity_poly.entity_id
_entity_poly.type
_entity_poly.pdbx_seq_one_letter_code
_entity_poly.pdbx_strand_id
1 'polypeptide(L)'
;MAQEIPDDWMQYAKDLAKAERELKIEHWVYITFEIRHQDGHREILHKIDLPREMVDRWRWIIEWRRAKLVCKYPRKKIEVYHCAYDKRTGLQTGFDFLLSKIASAKVQITKVERKITNYIDYMTHNDLFFNIETDEQLLKANGKLEQKRKNYNEAYAILQAEVEKHKNNKDMYKLFVGFKKLGEFKSISEAKLFADKCGETGVFNLIGHLYKDSWYVFPDFKSSQNSK
;
A
#
# COMPACT_ATOMS: atom_id res chain seq x y z
N MET A 1 22.34 29.52 -10.68
CA MET A 1 21.86 28.25 -10.10
C MET A 1 22.40 28.16 -8.69
N ALA A 2 21.55 28.26 -7.67
CA ALA A 2 21.99 28.17 -6.28
C ALA A 2 22.44 26.73 -6.02
N GLN A 3 23.72 26.53 -5.67
CA GLN A 3 24.21 25.23 -5.23
C GLN A 3 23.42 24.85 -3.97
N GLU A 4 22.64 23.77 -4.04
CA GLU A 4 22.02 23.20 -2.84
C GLU A 4 23.14 22.76 -1.89
N ILE A 5 23.21 23.39 -0.73
CA ILE A 5 24.21 23.11 0.30
C ILE A 5 24.00 21.65 0.77
N PRO A 6 25.04 20.81 0.85
CA PRO A 6 24.93 19.42 1.30
C PRO A 6 24.17 19.21 2.64
N ASP A 7 24.09 20.21 3.50
CA ASP A 7 23.27 20.12 4.73
C ASP A 7 21.76 20.01 4.46
N ASP A 8 21.24 20.48 3.32
CA ASP A 8 19.80 20.46 3.02
C ASP A 8 19.27 19.04 2.72
N TRP A 9 20.07 18.16 2.12
CA TRP A 9 19.65 16.78 1.83
C TRP A 9 19.61 15.91 3.09
N MET A 10 20.58 16.08 3.98
CA MET A 10 20.62 15.33 5.25
C MET A 10 19.45 15.73 6.14
N GLN A 11 19.14 17.02 6.18
CA GLN A 11 18.00 17.53 6.92
C GLN A 11 16.68 17.03 6.33
N TYR A 12 16.56 17.03 4.99
CA TYR A 12 15.40 16.46 4.31
C TYR A 12 15.20 14.97 4.62
N ALA A 13 16.26 14.17 4.62
CA ALA A 13 16.20 12.75 4.97
C ALA A 13 15.73 12.54 6.42
N LYS A 14 16.21 13.35 7.36
CA LYS A 14 15.74 13.33 8.77
C LYS A 14 14.26 13.70 8.88
N ASP A 15 13.84 14.74 8.19
CA ASP A 15 12.44 15.19 8.19
C ASP A 15 11.53 14.13 7.56
N LEU A 16 11.98 13.45 6.50
CA LEU A 16 11.25 12.36 5.86
C LEU A 16 11.11 11.15 6.77
N ALA A 17 12.20 10.71 7.42
CA ALA A 17 12.15 9.63 8.40
C ALA A 17 11.22 9.97 9.59
N LYS A 18 11.21 11.24 10.03
CA LYS A 18 10.28 11.72 11.05
C LYS A 18 8.83 11.69 10.56
N ALA A 19 8.56 12.17 9.34
CA ALA A 19 7.23 12.15 8.74
C ALA A 19 6.68 10.72 8.59
N GLU A 20 7.51 9.77 8.15
CA GLU A 20 7.13 8.36 8.02
C GLU A 20 6.79 7.72 9.38
N ARG A 21 7.57 8.01 10.43
CA ARG A 21 7.29 7.56 11.80
C ARG A 21 5.96 8.10 12.32
N GLU A 22 5.70 9.39 12.11
CA GLU A 22 4.44 10.01 12.53
C GLU A 22 3.22 9.47 11.76
N LEU A 23 3.40 9.16 10.47
CA LEU A 23 2.38 8.52 9.64
C LEU A 23 2.22 7.01 9.93
N LYS A 24 3.12 6.45 10.74
CA LYS A 24 3.21 5.02 11.08
C LYS A 24 3.25 4.14 9.83
N ILE A 25 4.07 4.54 8.86
CA ILE A 25 4.27 3.77 7.62
C ILE A 25 5.18 2.60 7.95
N GLU A 26 4.68 1.38 7.76
CA GLU A 26 5.50 0.18 7.87
C GLU A 26 6.10 -0.16 6.50
N HIS A 27 7.36 -0.59 6.48
CA HIS A 27 8.03 -1.01 5.26
C HIS A 27 8.15 -2.53 5.23
N TRP A 28 7.27 -3.18 4.48
CA TRP A 28 7.29 -4.62 4.22
C TRP A 28 7.63 -4.91 2.77
N VAL A 29 8.15 -6.11 2.51
CA VAL A 29 8.44 -6.59 1.17
C VAL A 29 7.95 -8.02 1.08
N TYR A 30 7.03 -8.28 0.14
CA TYR A 30 6.77 -9.64 -0.27
C TYR A 30 7.65 -9.98 -1.48
N ILE A 31 8.29 -11.15 -1.39
CA ILE A 31 9.18 -11.68 -2.40
C ILE A 31 8.48 -12.87 -3.06
N THR A 32 8.26 -12.78 -4.37
CA THR A 32 7.71 -13.87 -5.15
C THR A 32 8.78 -14.51 -6.03
N PHE A 33 8.76 -15.84 -6.07
CA PHE A 33 9.55 -16.64 -7.00
C PHE A 33 8.63 -17.08 -8.11
N GLU A 34 8.88 -16.63 -9.33
CA GLU A 34 7.98 -16.81 -10.46
C GLU A 34 8.68 -17.52 -11.62
N ILE A 35 7.91 -18.35 -12.30
CA ILE A 35 8.24 -18.89 -13.62
C ILE A 35 7.37 -18.19 -14.64
N ARG A 36 7.99 -17.70 -15.70
CA ARG A 36 7.27 -17.22 -16.89
C ARG A 36 7.28 -18.32 -17.96
N HIS A 37 6.09 -18.71 -18.41
CA HIS A 37 5.94 -19.58 -19.56
C HIS A 37 5.98 -18.78 -20.86
N GLN A 38 6.18 -19.47 -21.98
CA GLN A 38 6.18 -18.86 -23.31
C GLN A 38 4.82 -18.24 -23.65
N ASP A 39 3.74 -18.81 -23.12
CA ASP A 39 2.37 -18.33 -23.28
C ASP A 39 2.06 -17.05 -22.46
N GLY A 40 3.05 -16.49 -21.76
CA GLY A 40 2.90 -15.29 -20.94
C GLY A 40 2.28 -15.53 -19.55
N HIS A 41 1.80 -16.75 -19.28
CA HIS A 41 1.33 -17.15 -17.95
C HIS A 41 2.46 -17.15 -16.93
N ARG A 42 2.15 -16.65 -15.72
CA ARG A 42 3.07 -16.59 -14.59
C ARG A 42 2.65 -17.57 -13.51
N GLU A 43 3.54 -18.49 -13.16
CA GLU A 43 3.36 -19.40 -12.03
C GLU A 43 4.16 -18.89 -10.84
N ILE A 44 3.46 -18.54 -9.75
CA ILE A 44 4.10 -18.18 -8.48
C ILE A 44 4.42 -19.47 -7.72
N LEU A 45 5.71 -19.79 -7.61
CA LEU A 45 6.18 -20.99 -6.93
C LEU A 45 6.19 -20.82 -5.42
N HIS A 46 6.67 -19.67 -4.95
CA HIS A 46 6.86 -19.41 -3.53
C HIS A 46 6.69 -17.93 -3.21
N LYS A 47 6.20 -17.66 -2.00
CA LYS A 47 6.00 -16.32 -1.45
C LYS A 47 6.68 -16.25 -0.08
N ILE A 48 7.49 -15.22 0.11
CA ILE A 48 8.08 -14.89 1.41
C ILE A 48 7.63 -13.47 1.75
N ASP A 49 7.12 -13.27 2.96
CA ASP A 49 6.75 -11.95 3.46
C ASP A 49 7.72 -11.58 4.59
N LEU A 50 8.41 -10.45 4.46
CA LEU A 50 9.39 -9.99 5.45
C LEU A 50 9.51 -8.45 5.53
N PRO A 51 9.94 -7.90 6.67
CA PRO A 51 10.22 -6.47 6.79
C PRO A 51 11.37 -6.03 5.87
N ARG A 52 11.27 -4.83 5.28
CA ARG A 52 12.26 -4.32 4.30
C ARG A 52 13.69 -4.31 4.84
N GLU A 53 13.87 -3.98 6.12
CA GLU A 53 15.19 -3.96 6.77
C GLU A 53 15.86 -5.34 6.84
N MET A 54 15.05 -6.41 6.81
CA MET A 54 15.54 -7.79 6.88
C MET A 54 15.93 -8.34 5.52
N VAL A 55 15.51 -7.71 4.40
CA VAL A 55 15.81 -8.17 3.04
C VAL A 55 17.33 -8.26 2.82
N ASP A 56 18.06 -7.21 3.19
CA ASP A 56 19.51 -7.16 2.99
C ASP A 56 20.24 -8.15 3.91
N ARG A 57 19.81 -8.28 5.17
CA ARG A 57 20.39 -9.22 6.13
C ARG A 57 20.16 -10.68 5.73
N TRP A 58 18.99 -10.98 5.19
CA TRP A 58 18.57 -12.34 4.82
C TRP A 58 18.67 -12.60 3.31
N ARG A 59 19.47 -11.79 2.60
CA ARG A 59 19.69 -11.96 1.17
C ARG A 59 20.14 -13.38 0.80
N TRP A 60 20.95 -14.00 1.66
CA TRP A 60 21.42 -15.37 1.47
C TRP A 60 20.27 -16.39 1.44
N ILE A 61 19.19 -16.20 2.20
CA ILE A 61 18.01 -17.09 2.21
C ILE A 61 17.28 -17.01 0.87
N ILE A 62 17.14 -15.80 0.34
CA ILE A 62 16.47 -15.52 -0.94
C ILE A 62 17.25 -16.20 -2.07
N GLU A 63 18.57 -15.98 -2.11
CA GLU A 63 19.44 -16.59 -3.13
C GLU A 63 19.54 -18.11 -2.98
N TRP A 64 19.63 -18.63 -1.75
CA TRP A 64 19.63 -20.07 -1.51
C TRP A 64 18.34 -20.73 -2.02
N ARG A 65 17.18 -20.12 -1.73
CA ARG A 65 15.89 -20.63 -2.24
C ARG A 65 15.81 -20.53 -3.76
N ARG A 66 16.29 -19.43 -4.33
CA ARG A 66 16.38 -19.26 -5.78
C ARG A 66 17.20 -20.39 -6.41
N ALA A 67 18.39 -20.66 -5.87
CA ALA A 67 19.26 -21.74 -6.34
C ALA A 67 18.57 -23.11 -6.24
N LYS A 68 17.93 -23.40 -5.11
CA LYS A 68 17.14 -24.64 -4.94
C LYS A 68 16.05 -24.80 -5.99
N LEU A 69 15.33 -23.72 -6.33
CA LEU A 69 14.30 -23.74 -7.36
C LEU A 69 14.90 -23.94 -8.76
N VAL A 70 16.06 -23.33 -9.05
CA VAL A 70 16.78 -23.52 -10.33
C VAL A 70 17.19 -24.97 -10.51
N CYS A 71 17.71 -25.62 -9.47
CA CYS A 71 18.03 -27.04 -9.51
C CYS A 71 16.79 -27.92 -9.76
N LYS A 72 15.63 -27.55 -9.21
CA LYS A 72 14.37 -28.29 -9.42
C LYS A 72 13.81 -28.09 -10.84
N TYR A 73 14.05 -26.93 -11.46
CA TYR A 73 13.53 -26.59 -12.79
C TYR A 73 14.64 -26.08 -13.72
N PRO A 74 15.56 -26.93 -14.17
CA PRO A 74 16.81 -26.51 -14.82
C PRO A 74 16.62 -25.77 -16.16
N ARG A 75 15.53 -26.04 -16.89
CA ARG A 75 15.22 -25.39 -18.18
C ARG A 75 14.35 -24.15 -18.06
N LYS A 76 13.82 -23.85 -16.86
CA LYS A 76 12.89 -22.74 -16.64
C LYS A 76 13.62 -21.59 -15.98
N LYS A 77 13.45 -20.38 -16.50
CA LYS A 77 14.01 -19.17 -15.88
C LYS A 77 13.17 -18.81 -14.65
N ILE A 78 13.81 -18.81 -13.49
CA ILE A 78 13.19 -18.37 -12.24
C ILE A 78 13.55 -16.91 -12.00
N GLU A 79 12.51 -16.10 -11.88
CA GLU A 79 12.62 -14.68 -11.59
C GLU A 79 12.17 -14.42 -10.16
N VAL A 80 12.87 -13.50 -9.48
CA VAL A 80 12.58 -13.10 -8.11
C VAL A 80 12.09 -11.66 -8.17
N TYR A 81 10.85 -11.45 -7.77
CA TYR A 81 10.24 -10.13 -7.71
C TYR A 81 10.14 -9.65 -6.28
N HIS A 82 10.45 -8.38 -6.09
CA HIS A 82 10.36 -7.70 -4.81
C HIS A 82 9.28 -6.63 -4.93
N CYS A 83 8.26 -6.70 -4.08
CA CYS A 83 7.22 -5.70 -4.03
C CYS A 83 7.17 -5.13 -2.62
N ALA A 84 7.57 -3.87 -2.51
CA ALA A 84 7.54 -3.15 -1.25
C ALA A 84 6.16 -2.56 -1.01
N TYR A 85 5.62 -2.73 0.19
CA TYR A 85 4.28 -2.30 0.55
C TYR A 85 4.18 -2.00 2.05
N ASP A 86 3.13 -1.27 2.41
CA ASP A 86 2.74 -1.03 3.80
C ASP A 86 1.67 -2.03 4.23
N LYS A 87 1.92 -2.75 5.32
CA LYS A 87 1.03 -3.82 5.81
C LYS A 87 -0.31 -3.28 6.31
N ARG A 88 -0.34 -2.04 6.79
CA ARG A 88 -1.57 -1.40 7.29
C ARG A 88 -2.54 -1.10 6.15
N THR A 89 -2.02 -0.58 5.04
CA THR A 89 -2.80 -0.08 3.92
C THR A 89 -2.90 -1.05 2.75
N GLY A 90 -1.95 -1.98 2.63
CA GLY A 90 -1.77 -2.82 1.44
C GLY A 90 -1.23 -2.06 0.22
N LEU A 91 -0.89 -0.77 0.38
CA LEU A 91 -0.41 0.08 -0.69
C LEU A 91 1.08 -0.15 -0.94
N GLN A 92 1.50 -0.03 -2.19
CA GLN A 92 2.90 -0.12 -2.55
C GLN A 92 3.70 1.07 -2.02
N THR A 93 4.88 0.79 -1.49
CA THR A 93 5.84 1.80 -1.04
C THR A 93 6.86 2.01 -2.15
N GLY A 94 6.72 3.09 -2.91
CA GLY A 94 7.64 3.46 -3.97
C GLY A 94 7.56 4.95 -4.32
N PHE A 95 8.34 5.36 -5.31
CA PHE A 95 8.25 6.71 -5.89
C PHE A 95 6.89 6.92 -6.57
N ASP A 96 6.32 8.12 -6.43
CA ASP A 96 5.00 8.52 -6.94
C ASP A 96 3.73 7.83 -6.40
N PHE A 97 3.87 6.87 -5.49
CA PHE A 97 2.74 6.29 -4.78
C PHE A 97 2.12 7.25 -3.76
N LEU A 98 0.88 6.95 -3.34
CA LEU A 98 0.13 7.79 -2.39
C LEU A 98 0.90 8.03 -1.08
N LEU A 99 1.52 6.98 -0.53
CA LEU A 99 2.29 7.07 0.71
C LEU A 99 3.50 8.00 0.61
N SER A 100 4.26 7.90 -0.48
CA SER A 100 5.45 8.74 -0.70
C SER A 100 5.07 10.19 -0.97
N LYS A 101 3.95 10.43 -1.68
CA LYS A 101 3.37 11.77 -1.87
C LYS A 101 2.95 12.42 -0.55
N ILE A 102 2.27 11.68 0.33
CA ILE A 102 1.82 12.20 1.63
C ILE A 102 3.01 12.50 2.54
N ALA A 103 3.98 11.58 2.63
CA ALA A 103 5.20 11.79 3.40
C ALA A 103 5.97 13.02 2.89
N SER A 104 6.15 13.12 1.57
CA SER A 104 6.83 14.26 0.93
C SER A 104 6.08 15.58 1.16
N ALA A 105 4.75 15.59 1.03
CA ALA A 105 3.93 16.77 1.30
C ALA A 105 4.08 17.24 2.74
N LYS A 106 4.12 16.30 3.70
CA LYS A 106 4.36 16.60 5.11
C LYS A 106 5.74 17.22 5.35
N VAL A 107 6.79 16.64 4.76
CA VAL A 107 8.15 17.22 4.82
C VAL A 107 8.19 18.62 4.21
N GLN A 108 7.47 18.85 3.11
CA GLN A 108 7.40 20.16 2.46
C GLN A 108 6.71 21.21 3.33
N ILE A 109 5.74 20.84 4.17
CA ILE A 109 5.14 21.72 5.17
C ILE A 109 6.18 22.07 6.24
N THR A 110 6.83 21.05 6.83
CA THR A 110 7.86 21.26 7.86
C THR A 110 9.04 22.09 7.36
N LYS A 111 9.47 21.90 6.10
CA LYS A 111 10.54 22.70 5.47
C LYS A 111 10.15 24.18 5.35
N VAL A 112 8.90 24.47 4.99
CA VAL A 112 8.41 25.85 4.90
C VAL A 112 8.27 26.47 6.29
N GLU A 113 7.72 25.73 7.25
CA GLU A 113 7.61 26.17 8.65
C GLU A 113 8.99 26.55 9.22
N ARG A 114 9.99 25.67 9.05
CA ARG A 114 11.36 25.96 9.51
C ARG A 114 11.94 27.21 8.83
N LYS A 115 11.72 27.38 7.53
CA LYS A 115 12.19 28.59 6.82
C LYS A 115 11.54 29.86 7.34
N ILE A 116 10.24 29.82 7.65
CA ILE A 116 9.53 30.95 8.25
C ILE A 116 10.11 31.25 9.64
N THR A 117 10.32 30.24 10.48
CA THR A 117 10.92 30.42 11.81
C THR A 117 12.33 31.01 11.72
N ASN A 118 13.18 30.47 10.85
CA ASN A 118 14.55 30.98 10.65
C ASN A 118 14.54 32.42 10.13
N TYR A 119 13.59 32.77 9.26
CA TYR A 119 13.44 34.13 8.74
C TYR A 119 13.01 35.10 9.84
N ILE A 120 12.01 34.75 10.65
CA ILE A 120 11.56 35.55 11.79
C ILE A 120 12.71 35.75 12.78
N ASP A 121 13.41 34.67 13.13
CA ASP A 121 14.54 34.72 14.06
C ASP A 121 15.66 35.62 13.53
N TYR A 122 16.02 35.49 12.26
CA TYR A 122 17.02 36.35 11.63
C TYR A 122 16.58 37.83 11.60
N MET A 123 15.34 38.11 11.21
CA MET A 123 14.85 39.49 11.07
C MET A 123 14.68 40.17 12.43
N THR A 124 14.21 39.45 13.45
CA THR A 124 14.09 39.99 14.82
C THR A 124 15.42 40.41 15.43
N HIS A 125 16.52 39.74 15.08
CA HIS A 125 17.86 40.08 15.59
C HIS A 125 18.57 41.17 14.77
N ASN A 126 18.27 41.30 13.47
CA ASN A 126 19.03 42.18 12.57
C ASN A 126 18.28 43.44 12.13
N ASP A 127 16.94 43.43 12.13
CA ASP A 127 16.12 44.53 11.65
C ASP A 127 15.20 45.06 12.76
N LEU A 128 15.45 46.31 13.16
CA LEU A 128 14.71 47.01 14.21
C LEU A 128 13.28 47.40 13.77
N PHE A 129 13.01 47.43 12.46
CA PHE A 129 11.71 47.79 11.89
C PHE A 129 10.88 46.57 11.46
N PHE A 130 11.39 45.37 11.72
CA PHE A 130 10.70 44.16 11.38
C PHE A 130 9.39 44.03 12.17
N ASN A 131 8.29 43.87 11.43
CA ASN A 131 6.98 43.57 12.00
C ASN A 131 6.43 42.29 11.36
N ILE A 132 6.11 41.32 12.22
CA ILE A 132 5.65 39.98 11.86
C ILE A 132 4.32 40.03 11.07
N GLU A 133 3.46 41.00 11.35
CA GLU A 133 2.10 41.05 10.79
C GLU A 133 2.04 41.70 9.40
N THR A 134 2.89 42.69 9.15
CA THR A 134 2.87 43.49 7.92
C THR A 134 3.91 43.10 6.89
N ASP A 135 4.83 42.18 7.23
CA ASP A 135 5.87 41.76 6.30
C ASP A 135 5.31 41.00 5.09
N GLU A 136 5.61 41.49 3.89
CA GLU A 136 5.09 40.95 2.63
C GLU A 136 5.62 39.53 2.36
N GLN A 137 6.86 39.24 2.75
CA GLN A 137 7.47 37.93 2.51
C GLN A 137 6.82 36.85 3.37
N LEU A 138 6.54 37.17 4.64
CA LEU A 138 5.81 36.30 5.55
C LEU A 138 4.38 36.03 5.08
N LEU A 139 3.64 37.06 4.65
CA LEU A 139 2.29 36.88 4.13
C LEU A 139 2.27 35.93 2.93
N LYS A 140 3.20 36.11 1.99
CA LYS A 140 3.37 35.20 0.83
C LYS A 140 3.77 33.78 1.26
N ALA A 141 4.65 33.64 2.24
CA ALA A 141 5.10 32.35 2.75
C ALA A 141 3.97 31.60 3.46
N ASN A 142 3.19 32.30 4.29
CA ASN A 142 2.02 31.78 4.98
C ASN A 142 0.94 31.33 3.99
N GLY A 143 0.64 32.13 2.95
CA GLY A 143 -0.29 31.73 1.89
C GLY A 143 0.13 30.43 1.19
N LYS A 144 1.42 30.26 0.89
CA LYS A 144 1.96 29.01 0.33
C LYS A 144 1.87 27.84 1.31
N LEU A 145 2.11 28.09 2.59
CA LEU A 145 2.03 27.08 3.65
C LEU A 145 0.59 26.57 3.81
N GLU A 146 -0.40 27.47 3.78
CA GLU A 146 -1.82 27.11 3.81
C GLU A 146 -2.23 26.25 2.61
N GLN A 147 -1.78 26.61 1.40
CA GLN A 147 -2.02 25.79 0.20
C GLN A 147 -1.43 24.39 0.36
N LYS A 148 -0.19 24.26 0.85
CA LYS A 148 0.44 22.95 1.11
C LYS A 148 -0.33 22.14 2.15
N ARG A 149 -0.82 22.78 3.22
CA ARG A 149 -1.65 22.13 4.25
C ARG A 149 -2.97 21.60 3.67
N LYS A 150 -3.64 22.37 2.82
CA LYS A 150 -4.86 21.92 2.12
C LYS A 150 -4.59 20.68 1.27
N ASN A 151 -3.57 20.71 0.42
CA ASN A 151 -3.20 19.58 -0.43
C ASN A 151 -2.83 18.33 0.39
N TYR A 152 -2.12 18.51 1.51
CA TYR A 152 -1.80 17.41 2.43
C TYR A 152 -3.06 16.80 3.05
N ASN A 153 -4.00 17.64 3.52
CA ASN A 153 -5.24 17.17 4.13
C ASN A 153 -6.11 16.37 3.15
N GLU A 154 -6.20 16.81 1.90
CA GLU A 154 -6.90 16.09 0.84
C GLU A 154 -6.27 14.71 0.60
N ALA A 155 -4.95 14.66 0.45
CA ALA A 155 -4.24 13.38 0.26
C ALA A 155 -4.35 12.46 1.49
N TYR A 156 -4.34 13.04 2.70
CA TYR A 156 -4.49 12.29 3.94
C TYR A 156 -5.91 11.70 4.09
N ALA A 157 -6.95 12.42 3.67
CA ALA A 157 -8.31 11.90 3.65
C ALA A 157 -8.45 10.68 2.71
N ILE A 158 -7.80 10.73 1.53
CA ILE A 158 -7.74 9.59 0.61
C ILE A 158 -7.05 8.40 1.28
N LEU A 159 -5.94 8.62 1.97
CA LEU A 159 -5.23 7.57 2.70
C LEU A 159 -6.10 6.93 3.79
N GLN A 160 -6.85 7.73 4.56
CA GLN A 160 -7.74 7.22 5.59
C GLN A 160 -8.83 6.32 5.00
N ALA A 161 -9.48 6.74 3.91
CA ALA A 161 -10.46 5.93 3.20
C ALA A 161 -9.84 4.61 2.69
N GLU A 162 -8.61 4.64 2.20
CA GLU A 162 -7.92 3.44 1.72
C GLU A 162 -7.57 2.47 2.86
N VAL A 163 -7.15 2.98 4.03
CA VAL A 163 -6.93 2.19 5.24
C VAL A 163 -8.22 1.48 5.67
N GLU A 164 -9.35 2.19 5.66
CA GLU A 164 -10.65 1.62 6.01
C GLU A 164 -11.09 0.53 5.04
N LYS A 165 -10.95 0.76 3.73
CA LYS A 165 -11.19 -0.26 2.71
C LYS A 165 -10.31 -1.49 2.93
N HIS A 166 -9.03 -1.30 3.23
CA HIS A 166 -8.10 -2.41 3.44
C HIS A 166 -8.46 -3.24 4.68
N LYS A 167 -8.84 -2.58 5.79
CA LYS A 167 -9.35 -3.25 6.99
C LYS A 167 -10.61 -4.07 6.68
N ASN A 168 -11.59 -3.45 6.02
CA ASN A 168 -12.84 -4.13 5.64
C ASN A 168 -12.57 -5.33 4.72
N ASN A 169 -11.69 -5.18 3.73
CA ASN A 169 -11.31 -6.26 2.82
C ASN A 169 -10.63 -7.44 3.51
N LYS A 170 -9.89 -7.19 4.60
CA LYS A 170 -9.24 -8.23 5.38
C LYS A 170 -10.27 -9.12 6.09
N ASP A 171 -11.35 -8.50 6.57
CA ASP A 171 -12.38 -9.19 7.35
C ASP A 171 -13.50 -9.78 6.46
N MET A 172 -13.50 -9.49 5.15
CA MET A 172 -14.49 -10.01 4.20
C MET A 172 -14.09 -11.35 3.57
N TYR A 173 -15.10 -12.18 3.34
CA TYR A 173 -15.02 -13.43 2.61
C TYR A 173 -15.42 -13.23 1.16
N LYS A 174 -14.60 -13.69 0.23
CA LYS A 174 -14.85 -13.59 -1.22
C LYS A 174 -15.36 -14.93 -1.72
N LEU A 175 -16.56 -14.92 -2.27
CA LEU A 175 -17.18 -16.11 -2.86
C LEU A 175 -16.92 -16.14 -4.37
N PHE A 176 -16.49 -17.29 -4.86
CA PHE A 176 -16.24 -17.54 -6.27
C PHE A 176 -16.99 -18.81 -6.72
N VAL A 177 -17.41 -18.83 -7.98
CA VAL A 177 -17.79 -20.06 -8.69
C VAL A 177 -16.85 -20.22 -9.86
N GLY A 178 -16.06 -21.30 -9.85
CA GLY A 178 -14.91 -21.42 -10.75
C GLY A 178 -13.99 -20.19 -10.64
N PHE A 179 -13.86 -19.42 -11.72
CA PHE A 179 -13.07 -18.17 -11.78
C PHE A 179 -13.92 -16.90 -11.60
N LYS A 180 -15.26 -16.99 -11.58
CA LYS A 180 -16.17 -15.84 -11.48
C LYS A 180 -16.35 -15.46 -10.01
N LYS A 181 -16.03 -14.22 -9.66
CA LYS A 181 -16.31 -13.65 -8.33
C LYS A 181 -17.79 -13.31 -8.22
N LEU A 182 -18.49 -13.90 -7.25
CA LEU A 182 -19.91 -13.66 -7.02
C LEU A 182 -20.16 -12.48 -6.09
N GLY A 183 -19.33 -12.32 -5.05
CA GLY A 183 -19.52 -11.27 -4.07
C GLY A 183 -18.49 -11.26 -2.94
N GLU A 184 -18.57 -10.23 -2.10
CA GLU A 184 -17.82 -10.09 -0.86
C GLU A 184 -18.81 -10.04 0.30
N PHE A 185 -18.60 -10.87 1.32
CA PHE A 185 -19.53 -11.07 2.44
C PHE A 185 -18.81 -10.87 3.76
N LYS A 186 -19.53 -10.38 4.78
CA LYS A 186 -18.95 -10.18 6.12
C LYS A 186 -18.92 -11.48 6.94
N SER A 187 -19.86 -12.39 6.68
CA SER A 187 -19.96 -13.69 7.36
C SER A 187 -19.96 -14.87 6.39
N ILE A 188 -19.45 -16.02 6.85
CA ILE A 188 -19.52 -17.29 6.13
C ILE A 188 -20.98 -17.72 5.90
N SER A 189 -21.86 -17.49 6.88
CA SER A 189 -23.29 -17.84 6.77
C SER A 189 -24.00 -17.06 5.65
N GLU A 190 -23.73 -15.75 5.54
CA GLU A 190 -24.26 -14.91 4.48
C GLU A 190 -23.79 -15.37 3.10
N ALA A 191 -22.51 -15.72 2.97
CA ALA A 191 -21.94 -16.22 1.73
C ALA A 191 -22.58 -17.56 1.29
N LYS A 192 -22.82 -18.47 2.23
CA LYS A 192 -23.47 -19.77 1.95
C LYS A 192 -24.94 -19.57 1.57
N LEU A 193 -25.68 -18.74 2.31
CA LEU A 193 -27.07 -18.39 1.95
C LEU A 193 -27.16 -17.73 0.57
N PHE A 194 -26.18 -16.92 0.19
CA PHE A 194 -26.13 -16.33 -1.14
C PHE A 194 -25.83 -17.40 -2.21
N ALA A 195 -24.89 -18.31 -1.96
CA ALA A 195 -24.59 -19.41 -2.87
C ALA A 195 -25.83 -20.25 -3.18
N ASP A 196 -26.61 -20.60 -2.15
CA ASP A 196 -27.82 -21.40 -2.29
C ASP A 196 -28.93 -20.67 -3.08
N LYS A 197 -29.00 -19.33 -2.98
CA LYS A 197 -29.99 -18.51 -3.69
C LYS A 197 -29.57 -18.10 -5.10
N CYS A 198 -28.28 -18.16 -5.42
CA CYS A 198 -27.74 -17.66 -6.69
C CYS A 198 -28.15 -18.54 -7.90
N GLY A 199 -28.58 -19.78 -7.67
CA GLY A 199 -29.00 -20.73 -8.72
C GLY A 199 -27.88 -21.20 -9.64
N GLU A 200 -26.63 -20.81 -9.36
CA GLU A 200 -25.44 -21.24 -10.08
C GLU A 200 -25.01 -22.62 -9.56
N THR A 201 -24.57 -23.50 -10.46
CA THR A 201 -24.17 -24.87 -10.11
C THR A 201 -22.68 -25.05 -10.37
N GLY A 202 -22.01 -25.85 -9.54
CA GLY A 202 -20.57 -26.07 -9.64
C GLY A 202 -19.82 -25.95 -8.32
N VAL A 203 -18.49 -25.81 -8.39
CA VAL A 203 -17.61 -25.65 -7.22
C VAL A 203 -17.62 -24.20 -6.77
N PHE A 204 -18.16 -23.96 -5.59
CA PHE A 204 -18.05 -22.69 -4.88
C PHE A 204 -16.77 -22.68 -4.04
N ASN A 205 -15.99 -21.60 -4.15
CA ASN A 205 -14.81 -21.36 -3.35
C ASN A 205 -15.04 -20.11 -2.49
N LEU A 206 -14.98 -20.28 -1.17
CA LEU A 206 -15.01 -19.17 -0.23
C LEU A 206 -13.60 -18.93 0.31
N ILE A 207 -13.07 -17.72 0.07
CA ILE A 207 -11.71 -17.35 0.44
C ILE A 207 -11.79 -16.12 1.35
N GLY A 208 -11.30 -16.26 2.58
CA GLY A 208 -11.15 -15.18 3.56
C GLY A 208 -9.74 -15.13 4.15
N HIS A 209 -9.54 -14.28 5.15
CA HIS A 209 -8.25 -14.20 5.86
C HIS A 209 -7.99 -15.47 6.67
N LEU A 210 -7.02 -16.28 6.22
CA LEU A 210 -6.65 -17.59 6.78
C LEU A 210 -7.77 -18.66 6.73
N TYR A 211 -8.85 -18.40 5.99
CA TYR A 211 -9.95 -19.33 5.80
C TYR A 211 -10.12 -19.63 4.31
N LYS A 212 -10.17 -20.91 3.96
CA LYS A 212 -10.47 -21.37 2.60
C LYS A 212 -11.37 -22.58 2.70
N ASP A 213 -12.53 -22.49 2.08
CA ASP A 213 -13.52 -23.56 2.01
C ASP A 213 -13.97 -23.73 0.55
N SER A 214 -14.26 -24.96 0.17
CA SER A 214 -14.71 -25.29 -1.18
C SER A 214 -15.74 -26.39 -1.13
N TRP A 215 -16.92 -26.14 -1.68
CA TRP A 215 -18.01 -27.12 -1.74
C TRP A 215 -18.68 -27.11 -3.12
N TYR A 216 -19.32 -28.21 -3.46
CA TYR A 216 -20.04 -28.35 -4.72
C TYR A 216 -21.53 -28.17 -4.48
N VAL A 217 -22.18 -27.34 -5.30
CA VAL A 217 -23.64 -27.23 -5.34
C VAL A 217 -24.14 -27.95 -6.58
N PHE A 218 -24.95 -28.98 -6.37
CA PHE A 218 -25.55 -29.75 -7.45
C PHE A 218 -26.67 -28.94 -8.11
N PRO A 219 -26.94 -29.16 -9.41
CA PRO A 219 -28.17 -28.68 -10.01
C PRO A 219 -29.36 -29.26 -9.26
N ASP A 220 -30.21 -28.39 -8.73
CA ASP A 220 -31.52 -28.81 -8.26
C ASP A 220 -32.26 -29.40 -9.47
N PHE A 221 -32.36 -30.72 -9.54
CA PHE A 221 -33.41 -31.38 -10.31
C PHE A 221 -34.73 -31.08 -9.60
N LYS A 222 -35.25 -29.85 -9.73
CA LYS A 222 -36.65 -29.59 -9.41
C LYS A 222 -37.48 -30.41 -10.37
N SER A 223 -37.88 -31.59 -9.89
CA SER A 223 -38.85 -32.46 -10.51
C SER A 223 -40.02 -31.63 -10.99
N SER A 224 -40.27 -31.68 -12.29
CA SER A 224 -41.55 -31.42 -12.92
C SER A 224 -42.65 -32.24 -12.23
N GLN A 225 -43.20 -31.70 -11.14
CA GLN A 225 -44.39 -32.18 -10.46
C GLN A 225 -45.28 -30.96 -10.25
N ASN A 226 -45.80 -30.43 -11.36
CA ASN A 226 -46.99 -29.58 -11.42
C ASN A 226 -47.55 -29.68 -12.85
N SER A 227 -48.07 -30.86 -13.17
CA SER A 227 -49.01 -31.06 -14.27
C SER A 227 -49.91 -32.25 -13.94
N LYS A 228 -50.92 -32.00 -13.10
CA LYS A 228 -52.21 -32.69 -13.15
C LYS A 228 -53.28 -31.67 -12.79
#